data_AF-A0A6J6IN21-F1
#
_entry.id   AF-A0A6J6IN21-F1
#
_cell.length_a   1.000
_cell.length_b   1.000
_cell.length_c   1.000
_cell.angle_alpha   90.00
_cell.angle_beta   90.00
_cell.angle_gamma   90.00
#
_symmetry.space_group_name_H-M   'P 1'
#
loop_
_entity.id
_entity.type
_entity.pdbx_description
1 polymer ?
#
loop_
_entity_poly.entity_id
_entity_poly.type
_entity_poly.pdbx_seq_one_letter_code
_entity_poly.pdbx_strand_id
1 'polypeptide(L)'
;MGTRRRQLSVHQKGTILMLARIRKSMEEKDQGFTLIELLVVIIIIGILAAIAIPVFLNQRKKATEASMKSDLRSVANEMETYFVDNQAYATPTQTAQVVTVGTATVKVSASNTISNVAVGTGVVAGSYCLKAVSTNTSAIWYYDSDAGGLVTACA
;
A
#
# COMPACT_ATOMS: atom_id res chain seq x y z
N MET A 1 37.13 -80.07 -26.77
CA MET A 1 37.85 -78.88 -26.25
C MET A 1 37.11 -77.64 -26.74
N GLY A 2 36.76 -76.69 -25.88
CA GLY A 2 36.41 -75.32 -26.34
C GLY A 2 34.97 -74.83 -26.13
N THR A 3 34.73 -74.27 -24.95
CA THR A 3 34.11 -72.93 -24.76
C THR A 3 32.73 -72.63 -25.35
N ARG A 4 31.64 -73.01 -24.66
CA ARG A 4 30.34 -72.29 -24.73
C ARG A 4 29.53 -72.32 -23.42
N ARG A 5 30.13 -71.91 -22.29
CA ARG A 5 29.38 -71.70 -21.03
C ARG A 5 29.80 -70.42 -20.31
N ARG A 6 29.72 -69.26 -20.99
CA ARG A 6 30.07 -67.98 -20.37
C ARG A 6 29.28 -66.76 -20.89
N GLN A 7 28.00 -66.93 -21.23
CA GLN A 7 27.19 -65.79 -21.74
C GLN A 7 25.89 -65.53 -20.97
N LEU A 8 25.46 -66.39 -20.03
CA LEU A 8 24.18 -66.20 -19.33
C LEU A 8 24.23 -65.42 -18.01
N SER A 9 25.42 -64.98 -17.54
CA SER A 9 25.55 -64.29 -16.24
C SER A 9 25.71 -62.78 -16.32
N VAL A 10 25.99 -62.20 -17.50
CA VAL A 10 26.30 -60.77 -17.61
C VAL A 10 25.03 -59.90 -17.60
N HIS A 11 23.94 -60.37 -18.22
CA HIS A 11 22.69 -59.60 -18.30
C HIS A 11 21.95 -59.47 -16.96
N GLN A 12 22.08 -60.46 -16.07
CA GLN A 12 21.42 -60.45 -14.77
C GLN A 12 22.13 -59.56 -13.74
N LYS A 13 23.46 -59.37 -13.87
CA LYS A 13 24.25 -58.54 -12.95
C LYS A 13 23.99 -57.05 -13.11
N GLY A 14 23.72 -56.57 -14.33
CA GLY A 14 23.42 -55.16 -14.61
C GLY A 14 22.10 -54.70 -13.97
N THR A 15 21.05 -55.51 -14.09
CA THR A 15 19.72 -55.22 -13.51
C THR A 15 19.76 -55.23 -11.98
N ILE A 16 20.52 -56.16 -11.38
CA ILE A 16 20.69 -56.24 -9.92
C ILE A 16 21.44 -55.01 -9.38
N LEU A 17 22.49 -54.56 -10.07
CA LEU A 17 23.22 -53.34 -9.71
C LEU A 17 22.36 -52.07 -9.86
N MET A 18 21.52 -52.02 -10.89
CA MET A 18 20.60 -50.91 -11.12
C MET A 18 19.52 -50.83 -10.02
N LEU A 19 18.95 -51.98 -9.63
CA LEU A 19 17.99 -52.09 -8.52
C LEU A 19 18.62 -51.74 -7.16
N ALA A 20 19.87 -52.13 -6.93
CA ALA A 20 20.61 -51.78 -5.71
C ALA A 20 20.89 -50.27 -5.62
N ARG A 21 21.21 -49.62 -6.76
CA ARG A 21 21.44 -48.17 -6.82
C ARG A 21 20.17 -47.35 -6.55
N ILE A 22 19.04 -47.81 -7.08
CA ILE A 22 17.73 -47.16 -6.84
C ILE A 22 17.35 -47.26 -5.36
N ARG A 23 17.54 -48.44 -4.73
CA ARG A 23 17.28 -48.63 -3.29
C ARG A 23 18.15 -47.72 -2.41
N LYS A 24 19.45 -47.65 -2.68
CA LYS A 24 20.38 -46.77 -1.95
C LYS A 24 20.00 -45.29 -2.07
N SER A 25 19.50 -44.88 -3.24
CA SER A 25 19.06 -43.49 -3.46
C SER A 25 17.75 -43.11 -2.76
N MET A 26 16.89 -44.07 -2.41
CA MET A 26 15.70 -43.82 -1.57
C MET A 26 16.07 -43.75 -0.08
N GLU A 27 17.05 -44.56 0.35
CA GLU A 27 17.53 -44.58 1.74
C GLU A 27 18.26 -43.28 2.14
N GLU A 28 18.87 -42.58 1.17
CA GLU A 28 19.60 -41.32 1.39
C GLU A 28 18.73 -40.05 1.17
N LYS A 29 17.45 -40.15 0.80
CA LYS A 29 16.67 -38.98 0.31
C LYS A 29 15.44 -38.55 1.10
N ASP A 30 15.08 -39.21 2.19
CA ASP A 30 13.86 -38.86 2.95
C ASP A 30 14.14 -38.06 4.23
N GLN A 31 14.89 -36.96 4.13
CA GLN A 31 14.86 -35.90 5.16
C GLN A 31 13.71 -34.94 4.86
N GLY A 32 12.48 -35.38 5.16
CA GLY A 32 11.29 -34.53 5.09
C GLY A 32 11.22 -33.55 6.27
N PHE A 33 10.67 -32.36 6.04
CA PHE A 33 10.31 -31.43 7.13
C PHE A 33 9.36 -32.10 8.10
N THR A 34 9.63 -31.96 9.38
CA THR A 34 8.74 -32.48 10.42
C THR A 34 7.51 -31.57 10.54
N LEU A 35 6.36 -32.17 10.86
CA LEU A 35 5.13 -31.38 11.13
C LEU A 35 5.33 -30.41 12.30
N ILE A 36 6.18 -30.75 13.26
CA ILE A 36 6.49 -29.89 14.41
C ILE A 36 7.31 -28.67 14.03
N GLU A 37 8.23 -28.78 13.07
CA GLU A 37 8.99 -27.63 12.55
C GLU A 37 8.07 -26.62 11.86
N LEU A 38 7.12 -27.10 11.06
CA LEU A 38 6.15 -26.20 10.43
C LEU A 38 5.17 -25.62 11.45
N LEU A 39 4.80 -26.39 12.48
CA LEU A 39 3.91 -25.95 13.56
C LEU A 39 4.52 -24.79 14.37
N VAL A 40 5.79 -24.88 14.77
CA VAL A 40 6.42 -23.79 15.55
C VAL A 40 6.56 -22.52 14.72
N VAL A 41 6.84 -22.65 13.42
CA VAL A 41 6.98 -21.50 12.51
C VAL A 41 5.66 -20.75 12.38
N ILE A 42 4.54 -21.46 12.16
CA ILE A 42 3.23 -20.80 12.04
C ILE A 42 2.80 -20.13 13.35
N ILE A 43 3.20 -20.67 14.50
CA ILE A 43 2.94 -20.06 15.81
C ILE A 43 3.71 -18.74 15.93
N ILE A 44 5.00 -18.73 15.60
CA ILE A 44 5.83 -17.53 15.70
C ILE A 44 5.32 -16.43 14.75
N ILE A 45 5.07 -16.75 13.47
CA ILE A 45 4.51 -15.76 12.53
C ILE A 45 3.11 -15.30 12.96
N GLY A 46 2.32 -16.18 13.60
CA GLY A 46 1.01 -15.83 14.14
C GLY A 46 1.08 -14.77 15.24
N ILE A 47 2.00 -14.94 16.18
CA ILE A 47 2.23 -13.96 17.26
C ILE A 47 2.72 -12.62 16.69
N LEU A 48 3.67 -12.66 15.75
CA LEU A 48 4.19 -11.44 15.11
C LEU A 48 3.10 -10.72 14.31
N ALA A 49 2.29 -11.46 13.54
CA ALA A 49 1.20 -10.89 12.75
C ALA A 49 0.12 -10.26 13.63
N ALA A 50 -0.22 -10.88 14.77
CA ALA A 50 -1.22 -10.35 15.70
C ALA A 50 -0.88 -8.95 16.22
N ILE A 51 0.41 -8.66 16.46
CA ILE A 51 0.88 -7.34 16.89
C ILE A 51 1.08 -6.41 15.69
N ALA A 52 1.66 -6.90 14.60
CA ALA A 52 2.06 -6.09 13.47
C ALA A 52 0.87 -5.55 12.66
N ILE A 53 -0.18 -6.35 12.44
CA ILE A 53 -1.34 -5.97 11.62
C ILE A 53 -2.06 -4.72 12.15
N PRO A 54 -2.50 -4.65 13.43
CA PRO A 54 -3.21 -3.46 13.91
C PRO A 54 -2.34 -2.21 13.89
N VAL A 55 -1.04 -2.34 14.22
CA VAL A 55 -0.09 -1.22 14.15
C VAL A 55 0.05 -0.73 12.71
N PHE A 56 0.26 -1.63 11.75
CA PHE A 56 0.38 -1.29 10.34
C PHE A 56 -0.88 -0.60 9.81
N LEU A 57 -2.07 -1.10 10.14
CA LEU A 57 -3.33 -0.48 9.74
C LEU A 57 -3.48 0.93 10.32
N ASN A 58 -3.07 1.15 11.57
CA ASN A 58 -3.09 2.48 12.18
C ASN A 58 -2.08 3.44 11.52
N GLN A 59 -0.88 2.96 11.21
CA GLN A 59 0.14 3.75 10.50
C GLN A 59 -0.32 4.14 9.09
N ARG A 60 -0.99 3.23 8.38
CA ARG A 60 -1.59 3.54 7.08
C ARG A 60 -2.63 4.66 7.17
N LYS A 61 -3.52 4.63 8.18
CA LYS A 61 -4.49 5.71 8.41
C LYS A 61 -3.81 7.05 8.70
N LYS A 62 -2.80 7.06 9.57
CA LYS A 62 -2.00 8.27 9.85
C LYS A 62 -1.30 8.82 8.62
N ALA A 63 -0.77 7.94 7.76
CA ALA A 63 -0.15 8.35 6.50
C ALA A 63 -1.18 8.98 5.55
N THR A 64 -2.39 8.42 5.45
CA THR A 64 -3.50 9.04 4.71
C THR A 64 -3.87 10.42 5.27
N GLU A 65 -3.96 10.56 6.59
CA GLU A 65 -4.23 11.85 7.22
C GLU A 65 -3.13 12.89 6.97
N ALA A 66 -1.87 12.48 7.04
CA ALA A 66 -0.73 13.35 6.70
C ALA A 66 -0.79 13.80 5.23
N SER A 67 -1.13 12.88 4.33
CA SER A 67 -1.33 13.16 2.90
C SER A 67 -2.50 14.14 2.68
N MET A 68 -3.65 13.95 3.34
CA MET A 68 -4.76 14.92 3.27
C MET A 68 -4.35 16.32 3.71
N LYS A 69 -3.62 16.43 4.83
CA LYS A 69 -3.11 17.70 5.34
C LYS A 69 -2.10 18.35 4.39
N SER A 70 -1.27 17.55 3.73
CA SER A 70 -0.31 18.04 2.74
C SER A 70 -1.03 18.56 1.51
N ASP A 71 -1.96 17.78 0.96
CA ASP A 71 -2.72 18.13 -0.24
C ASP A 71 -3.54 19.42 0.00
N LEU A 72 -4.15 19.58 1.18
CA LEU A 72 -4.84 20.81 1.57
C LEU A 72 -3.92 22.03 1.54
N ARG A 73 -2.70 21.92 2.09
CA ARG A 73 -1.73 23.02 2.08
C ARG A 73 -1.26 23.35 0.66
N SER A 74 -1.05 22.34 -0.17
CA SER A 74 -0.67 22.55 -1.58
C SER A 74 -1.76 23.31 -2.34
N VAL A 75 -3.03 22.95 -2.14
CA VAL A 75 -4.15 23.69 -2.76
C VAL A 75 -4.26 25.09 -2.16
N ALA A 76 -4.16 25.25 -0.84
CA ALA A 76 -4.19 26.55 -0.18
C ALA A 76 -3.10 27.50 -0.72
N ASN A 77 -1.87 27.01 -0.91
CA ASN A 77 -0.80 27.81 -1.50
C ASN A 77 -1.16 28.33 -2.90
N GLU A 78 -1.75 27.49 -3.75
CA GLU A 78 -2.21 27.94 -5.07
C GLU A 78 -3.40 28.91 -4.99
N MET A 79 -4.27 28.75 -3.99
CA MET A 79 -5.34 29.72 -3.73
C MET A 79 -4.77 31.10 -3.38
N GLU A 80 -3.73 31.15 -2.52
CA GLU A 80 -3.04 32.41 -2.20
C GLU A 80 -2.34 33.01 -3.42
N THR A 81 -1.62 32.19 -4.21
CA THR A 81 -1.00 32.64 -5.45
C THR A 81 -2.04 33.25 -6.39
N TYR A 82 -3.18 32.59 -6.58
CA TYR A 82 -4.26 33.09 -7.42
C TYR A 82 -4.83 34.42 -6.88
N PHE A 83 -4.95 34.57 -5.56
CA PHE A 83 -5.43 35.79 -4.94
C PHE A 83 -4.48 36.98 -5.16
N VAL A 84 -3.16 36.75 -5.11
CA VAL A 84 -2.16 37.80 -5.41
C VAL A 84 -2.39 38.41 -6.80
N ASP A 85 -2.72 37.58 -7.79
CA ASP A 85 -2.90 38.03 -9.17
C ASP A 85 -4.31 38.59 -9.46
N ASN A 86 -5.35 38.06 -8.80
CA ASN A 86 -6.74 38.32 -9.17
C ASN A 86 -7.53 39.08 -8.10
N GLN A 87 -6.96 39.32 -6.92
CA GLN A 87 -7.61 39.92 -5.75
C GLN A 87 -8.91 39.22 -5.32
N ALA A 88 -9.05 37.95 -5.70
CA ALA A 88 -10.18 37.10 -5.40
C ALA A 88 -9.72 35.65 -5.41
N TYR A 89 -10.38 34.80 -4.62
CA TYR A 89 -10.11 33.37 -4.59
C TYR A 89 -10.90 32.64 -5.68
N ALA A 90 -10.24 31.75 -6.41
CA ALA A 90 -10.90 30.88 -7.37
C ALA A 90 -11.76 29.83 -6.63
N THR A 91 -12.75 29.26 -7.32
CA THR A 91 -13.43 28.05 -6.81
C THR A 91 -12.62 26.82 -7.21
N PRO A 92 -11.98 26.10 -6.27
CA PRO A 92 -11.20 24.93 -6.62
C PRO A 92 -12.14 23.82 -7.09
N THR A 93 -11.80 23.20 -8.21
CA THR A 93 -12.54 22.05 -8.74
C THR A 93 -11.62 20.85 -8.84
N GLN A 94 -12.07 19.71 -8.35
CA GLN A 94 -11.28 18.47 -8.42
C GLN A 94 -11.82 17.58 -9.54
N THR A 95 -10.92 17.10 -10.41
CA THR A 95 -11.18 16.01 -11.35
C THR A 95 -10.11 14.95 -11.16
N ALA A 96 -10.52 13.76 -10.72
CA ALA A 96 -9.60 12.68 -10.34
C ALA A 96 -8.53 13.17 -9.33
N GLN A 97 -7.24 12.95 -9.60
CA GLN A 97 -6.13 13.37 -8.72
C GLN A 97 -5.66 14.81 -8.97
N VAL A 98 -6.44 15.64 -9.66
CA VAL A 98 -6.04 17.01 -9.99
C VAL A 98 -7.07 17.98 -9.45
N VAL A 99 -6.61 18.95 -8.67
CA VAL A 99 -7.38 20.12 -8.26
C VAL A 99 -6.96 21.30 -9.11
N THR A 100 -7.92 21.94 -9.74
CA THR A 100 -7.70 23.12 -10.58
C THR A 100 -8.08 24.37 -9.79
N VAL A 101 -7.17 25.35 -9.74
CA VAL A 101 -7.34 26.65 -9.09
C VAL A 101 -7.08 27.72 -10.15
N GLY A 102 -8.14 28.29 -10.72
CA GLY A 102 -8.01 29.16 -11.90
C GLY A 102 -7.45 28.37 -13.09
N THR A 103 -6.25 28.72 -13.54
CA THR A 103 -5.51 27.99 -14.60
C THR A 103 -4.44 27.04 -14.04
N ALA A 104 -4.12 27.14 -12.75
CA ALA A 104 -3.13 26.30 -12.08
C ALA A 104 -3.72 24.93 -11.74
N THR A 105 -2.85 23.91 -11.64
CA THR A 105 -3.25 22.54 -11.28
C THR A 105 -2.37 22.00 -10.17
N VAL A 106 -3.01 21.38 -9.18
CA VAL A 106 -2.38 20.73 -8.02
C VAL A 106 -2.68 19.25 -8.07
N LYS A 107 -1.63 18.43 -8.05
CA LYS A 107 -1.80 16.97 -7.90
C LYS A 107 -2.09 16.65 -6.45
N VAL A 108 -3.11 15.84 -6.22
CA VAL A 108 -3.49 15.34 -4.90
C VAL A 108 -3.34 13.82 -4.85
N SER A 109 -3.31 13.28 -3.65
CA SER A 109 -3.15 11.84 -3.45
C SER A 109 -4.39 11.09 -3.94
N ALA A 110 -4.21 9.90 -4.52
CA ALA A 110 -5.24 9.21 -5.31
C ALA A 110 -6.56 8.87 -4.59
N SER A 111 -6.53 8.80 -3.26
CA SER A 111 -7.70 8.49 -2.44
C SER A 111 -8.27 9.71 -1.73
N ASN A 112 -7.75 10.91 -1.99
CA ASN A 112 -8.13 12.13 -1.31
C ASN A 112 -9.02 12.99 -2.22
N THR A 113 -10.15 13.43 -1.67
CA THR A 113 -11.04 14.37 -2.31
C THR A 113 -10.96 15.70 -1.59
N ILE A 114 -10.61 16.75 -2.34
CA ILE A 114 -10.59 18.12 -1.84
C ILE A 114 -11.79 18.85 -2.42
N SER A 115 -12.52 19.56 -1.58
CA SER A 115 -13.69 20.34 -1.98
C SER A 115 -13.74 21.65 -1.21
N ASN A 116 -14.24 22.69 -1.85
CA ASN A 116 -14.58 23.93 -1.15
C ASN A 116 -15.78 23.69 -0.24
N VAL A 117 -15.68 24.07 1.02
CA VAL A 117 -16.82 24.16 1.93
C VAL A 117 -17.29 25.60 1.89
N ALA A 118 -18.45 25.81 1.29
CA ALA A 118 -19.06 27.13 1.20
C ALA A 118 -19.27 27.69 2.62
N VAL A 119 -18.44 28.65 3.02
CA VAL A 119 -18.69 29.51 4.18
C VAL A 119 -19.73 30.53 3.72
N GLY A 120 -21.00 30.12 3.71
CA GLY A 120 -22.07 30.90 3.07
C GLY A 120 -22.03 30.84 1.54
N THR A 121 -23.08 31.33 0.89
CA THR A 121 -23.27 31.24 -0.56
C THR A 121 -22.17 31.98 -1.33
N GLY A 122 -21.23 31.22 -1.89
CA GLY A 122 -20.11 31.74 -2.67
C GLY A 122 -18.87 31.96 -1.80
N VAL A 123 -17.70 31.65 -2.35
CA VAL A 123 -16.40 32.08 -1.81
C VAL A 123 -16.52 33.58 -1.54
N VAL A 124 -16.67 33.95 -0.27
CA VAL A 124 -16.74 35.35 0.14
C VAL A 124 -15.45 36.02 -0.29
N ALA A 125 -15.55 37.25 -0.78
CA ALA A 125 -14.49 38.00 -1.48
C ALA A 125 -13.27 38.37 -0.59
N GLY A 126 -12.68 37.39 0.09
CA GLY A 126 -11.61 37.55 1.06
C GLY A 126 -11.29 36.31 1.89
N SER A 127 -12.08 35.23 1.84
CA SER A 127 -11.75 33.98 2.56
C SER A 127 -12.25 32.71 1.86
N TYR A 128 -11.63 31.59 2.19
CA TYR A 128 -12.00 30.27 1.71
C TYR A 128 -11.81 29.20 2.79
N CYS A 129 -12.62 28.14 2.72
CA CYS A 129 -12.40 26.94 3.52
C CYS A 129 -12.39 25.69 2.65
N LEU A 130 -11.30 24.93 2.71
CA LEU A 130 -11.14 23.67 2.01
C LEU A 130 -11.41 22.51 2.97
N LYS A 131 -12.04 21.46 2.46
CA LYS A 131 -12.22 20.18 3.15
C LYS A 131 -11.53 19.07 2.38
N ALA A 132 -10.79 18.24 3.09
CA ALA A 132 -10.27 16.98 2.59
C ALA A 132 -10.97 15.80 3.26
N VAL A 133 -11.37 14.85 2.43
CA VAL A 133 -11.87 13.53 2.83
C VAL A 133 -11.09 12.45 2.09
N SER A 134 -11.02 11.24 2.64
CA SER A 134 -10.37 10.12 1.98
C SER A 134 -11.23 8.87 2.02
N THR A 135 -11.08 7.98 1.03
CA THR A 135 -11.73 6.66 1.05
C THR A 135 -11.03 5.67 2.01
N ASN A 136 -9.80 5.94 2.44
CA ASN A 136 -9.04 5.05 3.33
C ASN A 136 -9.20 5.36 4.83
N THR A 137 -9.78 6.50 5.19
CA THR A 137 -10.03 6.91 6.58
C THR A 137 -11.31 7.72 6.69
N SER A 138 -12.00 7.64 7.83
CA SER A 138 -13.18 8.45 8.12
C SER A 138 -12.82 9.84 8.68
N ALA A 139 -11.52 10.13 8.87
CA ALA A 139 -11.06 11.44 9.32
C ALA A 139 -11.33 12.51 8.24
N ILE A 140 -11.79 13.67 8.70
CA ILE A 140 -12.00 14.85 7.86
C ILE A 140 -11.06 15.94 8.36
N TRP A 141 -10.40 16.62 7.43
CA TRP A 141 -9.54 17.77 7.74
C TRP A 141 -9.97 18.99 6.96
N TYR A 142 -9.77 20.15 7.56
CA TYR A 142 -10.12 21.43 6.97
C TYR A 142 -8.91 22.34 6.92
N TYR A 143 -8.87 23.21 5.93
CA TYR A 143 -7.96 24.35 5.88
C TYR A 143 -8.79 25.61 5.75
N ASP A 144 -8.62 26.53 6.67
CA ASP A 144 -9.40 27.76 6.78
C ASP A 144 -8.44 28.95 6.67
N SER A 145 -8.68 29.83 5.70
CA SER A 145 -7.86 31.02 5.47
C SER A 145 -7.97 32.02 6.61
N ASP A 146 -9.14 32.12 7.26
CA ASP A 146 -9.37 33.07 8.36
C ASP A 146 -8.64 32.63 9.64
N ALA A 147 -8.56 31.31 9.86
CA ALA A 147 -7.74 30.72 10.92
C ALA A 147 -6.25 30.63 10.55
N GLY A 148 -5.88 30.87 9.27
CA GLY A 148 -4.51 30.81 8.76
C GLY A 148 -3.92 29.40 8.74
N GLY A 149 -4.74 28.34 8.65
CA GLY A 149 -4.19 26.98 8.67
C GLY A 149 -5.19 25.83 8.78
N LEU A 150 -4.66 24.67 9.20
CA LEU A 150 -5.44 23.45 9.36
C LEU A 150 -6.30 23.51 10.63
N VAL A 151 -7.58 23.22 10.48
CA VAL A 151 -8.58 23.23 11.56
C VAL A 151 -9.43 21.97 11.55
N THR A 152 -10.18 21.74 12.63
CA THR A 152 -11.08 20.58 12.78
C THR A 152 -12.47 20.82 12.20
N ALA A 153 -12.83 22.07 11.91
CA ALA A 153 -14.03 22.51 11.21
C ALA A 153 -13.78 23.92 10.64
N CYS A 154 -14.42 24.26 9.53
CA CYS A 154 -14.49 25.65 9.06
C CYS A 154 -15.26 26.50 10.07
N ALA A 155 -14.82 27.75 10.26
CA ALA A 155 -15.54 28.74 11.05
C ALA A 155 -16.83 29.24 10.35
#